data_AF-A8SMS9-F1
#
_entry.id   AF-A8SMS9-F1
#
_cell.length_a   1.000
_cell.length_b   1.000
_cell.length_c   1.000
_cell.angle_alpha   90.00
_cell.angle_beta   90.00
_cell.angle_gamma   90.00
#
_symmetry.space_group_name_H-M   'P 1'
#
loop_
_entity.id
_entity.type
_entity.pdbx_description
1 polymer ?
#
loop_
_entity_poly.entity_id
_entity_poly.type
_entity_poly.pdbx_seq_one_letter_code
_entity_poly.pdbx_strand_id
1 'polypeptide(L)'
;MKNNFLKNKAFTLIECIFAIFILSVISIYIISGINNFLQIQNMNIKNNSKLSDIENTIELIRNNIKTNKPILKEVDMSKYEIKVSDLGELYNIKIFLKDNMEKLYEFYVSK
;
A
#
# COMPACT_ATOMS: atom_id res chain seq x y z
N MET A 1 -21.79 -30.87 58.01
CA MET A 1 -21.53 -30.13 56.75
C MET A 1 -20.03 -30.25 56.45
N LYS A 2 -19.63 -31.05 55.47
CA LYS A 2 -18.20 -31.26 55.13
C LYS A 2 -17.76 -30.04 54.31
N ASN A 3 -17.01 -29.12 54.93
CA ASN A 3 -16.38 -28.02 54.21
C ASN A 3 -15.29 -28.61 53.31
N ASN A 4 -15.61 -28.75 52.01
CA ASN A 4 -14.61 -28.98 50.98
C ASN A 4 -13.75 -27.71 50.89
N PHE A 5 -12.72 -27.60 51.72
CA PHE A 5 -11.63 -26.68 51.49
C PHE A 5 -11.02 -27.04 50.13
N LEU A 6 -11.39 -26.29 49.09
CA LEU A 6 -10.63 -26.23 47.87
C LEU A 6 -9.23 -25.80 48.26
N LYS A 7 -8.28 -26.75 48.30
CA LYS A 7 -6.85 -26.43 48.41
C LYS A 7 -6.52 -25.57 47.19
N ASN A 8 -6.49 -24.25 47.36
CA ASN A 8 -5.86 -23.36 46.40
C ASN A 8 -4.38 -23.76 46.35
N LYS A 9 -4.00 -24.61 45.40
CA LYS A 9 -2.60 -24.81 45.04
C LYS A 9 -2.15 -23.53 44.37
N ALA A 10 -1.41 -22.70 45.11
CA ALA A 10 -0.66 -21.60 44.52
C ALA A 10 0.42 -22.18 43.60
N PHE A 11 0.70 -21.50 42.50
CA PHE A 11 1.83 -21.85 41.64
C PHE A 11 3.12 -21.69 42.41
N THR A 12 4.06 -22.59 42.15
CA THR A 12 5.41 -22.49 42.68
C THR A 12 6.15 -21.36 41.98
N LEU A 13 7.12 -20.75 42.67
CA LEU A 13 7.95 -19.67 42.11
C LEU A 13 8.63 -20.11 40.80
N ILE A 14 9.06 -21.38 40.71
CA ILE A 14 9.71 -21.91 39.51
C ILE A 14 8.75 -21.99 38.32
N GLU A 15 7.51 -22.42 38.52
CA GLU A 15 6.48 -22.45 37.46
C GLU A 15 6.20 -21.04 36.94
N CYS A 16 6.14 -20.04 37.81
CA CYS A 16 5.97 -18.64 37.42
C CYS A 16 7.16 -18.13 36.58
N ILE A 17 8.39 -18.45 36.96
CA ILE A 17 9.60 -18.04 36.21
C ILE A 17 9.60 -18.68 34.81
N PHE A 18 9.28 -19.97 34.71
CA PHE A 18 9.18 -20.66 33.42
C PHE A 18 8.08 -20.07 32.53
N ALA A 19 6.91 -19.74 33.10
CA ALA A 19 5.83 -19.11 32.35
C ALA A 19 6.24 -17.73 31.79
N ILE A 20 6.91 -16.90 32.59
CA ILE A 20 7.41 -15.58 32.15
C ILE A 20 8.47 -15.75 31.05
N PHE A 21 9.34 -16.75 31.17
CA PHE A 21 10.36 -17.04 30.14
C PHE A 21 9.73 -17.47 28.81
N ILE A 22 8.75 -18.37 28.84
CA ILE A 22 8.04 -18.79 27.62
C ILE A 22 7.30 -17.59 27.01
N LEU A 23 6.62 -16.80 27.84
CA LEU A 23 5.90 -15.61 27.41
C LEU A 23 6.83 -14.58 26.75
N SER A 24 8.02 -14.36 27.30
CA SER A 24 8.98 -13.39 26.74
C SER A 24 9.48 -13.83 25.36
N VAL A 25 9.80 -15.12 25.18
CA VAL A 25 10.21 -15.68 23.89
C VAL A 25 9.09 -15.52 22.86
N ILE A 26 7.87 -15.94 23.19
CA ILE A 26 6.71 -15.80 22.29
C ILE A 26 6.46 -14.34 21.94
N SER A 27 6.57 -13.43 22.91
CA SER A 27 6.33 -12.00 22.70
C SER A 27 7.30 -11.39 21.69
N ILE A 28 8.59 -11.78 21.72
CA ILE A 28 9.59 -11.29 20.76
C ILE A 28 9.21 -11.67 19.32
N TYR A 29 8.80 -12.92 19.10
CA TYR A 29 8.38 -13.38 17.78
C TYR A 29 7.13 -12.67 17.29
N ILE A 30 6.14 -12.46 18.17
CA ILE A 30 4.92 -11.72 17.82
C ILE A 30 5.25 -10.27 17.45
N ILE A 31 6.07 -9.58 18.24
CA ILE A 31 6.48 -8.19 17.97
C ILE A 31 7.21 -8.09 16.62
N SER A 32 8.13 -9.03 16.34
CA SER A 32 8.83 -9.09 15.07
C SER A 32 7.85 -9.27 13.89
N GLY A 33 6.89 -10.19 14.04
CA GLY A 33 5.85 -10.43 13.04
C GLY A 33 4.96 -9.20 12.79
N ILE A 34 4.53 -8.51 13.84
CA ILE A 34 3.74 -7.27 13.75
C ILE A 34 4.53 -6.19 13.02
N ASN A 35 5.81 -6.00 13.36
CA ASN A 35 6.65 -5.00 12.71
C ASN A 35 6.81 -5.26 11.22
N ASN A 36 7.05 -6.51 10.83
CA ASN A 36 7.14 -6.89 9.42
C ASN A 36 5.80 -6.67 8.69
N PHE A 37 4.68 -7.06 9.31
CA PHE A 37 3.35 -6.83 8.75
C PHE A 37 3.06 -5.33 8.56
N LEU A 38 3.41 -4.49 9.53
CA LEU A 38 3.26 -3.04 9.44
C LEU A 38 4.11 -2.44 8.30
N GLN A 39 5.35 -2.91 8.13
CA GLN A 39 6.19 -2.47 7.01
C GLN A 39 5.56 -2.80 5.65
N ILE A 40 5.05 -4.02 5.48
CA ILE A 40 4.38 -4.46 4.25
C ILE A 40 3.12 -3.62 4.00
N GLN A 41 2.29 -3.42 5.03
CA GLN A 41 1.08 -2.59 4.93
C GLN A 41 1.39 -1.16 4.50
N ASN A 42 2.40 -0.53 5.11
CA ASN A 42 2.79 0.84 4.78
C ASN A 42 3.30 0.94 3.32
N MET A 43 4.07 -0.05 2.87
CA MET A 43 4.53 -0.11 1.48
C MET A 43 3.35 -0.26 0.50
N ASN A 44 2.38 -1.12 0.83
CA ASN A 44 1.18 -1.33 0.02
C ASN A 44 0.29 -0.09 -0.03
N ILE A 45 0.06 0.59 1.10
CA ILE A 45 -0.71 1.84 1.15
C ILE A 45 -0.06 2.90 0.25
N LYS A 46 1.26 3.05 0.33
CA LYS A 46 2.01 3.99 -0.53
C LYS A 46 1.93 3.62 -2.01
N ASN A 47 1.91 2.33 -2.34
CA ASN A 47 1.77 1.89 -3.73
C ASN A 47 0.34 2.12 -4.26
N ASN A 48 -0.68 1.86 -3.43
CA ASN A 48 -2.08 2.08 -3.79
C ASN A 48 -2.38 3.57 -3.99
N SER A 49 -1.87 4.45 -3.13
CA SER A 49 -2.05 5.90 -3.31
C SER A 49 -1.41 6.38 -4.61
N LYS A 50 -0.21 5.89 -4.94
CA LYS A 50 0.44 6.18 -6.24
C LYS A 50 -0.38 5.69 -7.42
N LEU A 51 -0.97 4.50 -7.33
CA LEU A 51 -1.80 3.96 -8.41
C LEU A 51 -3.06 4.81 -8.60
N SER A 52 -3.73 5.17 -7.51
CA SER A 52 -4.92 6.03 -7.54
C SER A 52 -4.62 7.40 -8.15
N ASP A 53 -3.48 8.01 -7.80
CA ASP A 53 -3.05 9.29 -8.40
C ASP A 53 -2.85 9.19 -9.93
N ILE A 54 -2.36 8.05 -10.41
CA ILE A 54 -2.17 7.80 -11.85
C ILE A 54 -3.51 7.57 -12.54
N GLU A 55 -4.39 6.77 -11.96
CA GLU A 55 -5.75 6.56 -12.48
C GLU A 55 -6.51 7.89 -12.62
N ASN A 56 -6.42 8.75 -11.61
CA ASN A 56 -7.00 10.10 -11.66
C ASN A 56 -6.39 10.95 -12.78
N THR A 57 -5.07 10.85 -13.00
CA THR A 57 -4.37 11.56 -14.08
C THR A 57 -4.82 11.03 -15.45
N ILE A 58 -4.97 9.72 -15.61
CA ILE A 58 -5.47 9.09 -16.84
C ILE A 58 -6.89 9.55 -17.15
N GLU A 59 -7.76 9.56 -16.13
CA GLU A 59 -9.16 9.98 -16.32
C GLU A 59 -9.26 11.48 -16.64
N LEU A 60 -8.40 12.31 -16.04
CA LEU A 60 -8.29 13.73 -16.37
C LEU A 60 -7.84 13.94 -17.82
N ILE A 61 -6.82 13.20 -18.28
CA ILE A 61 -6.36 13.28 -19.68
C ILE A 61 -7.45 12.81 -20.64
N ARG A 62 -8.14 11.70 -20.32
CA ARG A 62 -9.27 11.21 -21.11
C ARG A 62 -10.39 12.26 -21.20
N ASN A 63 -10.71 12.93 -20.10
CA ASN A 63 -11.72 13.97 -20.08
C ASN A 63 -11.28 15.22 -20.86
N ASN A 64 -10.01 15.59 -20.80
CA ASN A 64 -9.48 16.67 -21.62
C ASN A 64 -9.67 16.39 -23.11
N ILE A 65 -9.36 15.17 -23.56
CA ILE A 65 -9.55 14.76 -24.97
C ILE A 65 -11.04 14.81 -25.34
N LYS A 66 -11.91 14.17 -24.56
CA LYS A 66 -13.37 14.16 -24.81
C LYS A 66 -14.01 15.55 -24.86
N THR A 67 -13.45 16.51 -24.13
CA THR A 67 -13.98 17.89 -24.04
C THR A 67 -13.23 18.88 -24.93
N ASN A 68 -12.40 18.40 -25.86
CA ASN A 68 -11.60 19.22 -26.78
C ASN A 68 -10.72 20.26 -26.06
N LYS A 69 -10.26 19.95 -24.85
CA LYS A 69 -9.28 20.74 -24.11
C LYS A 69 -7.86 20.28 -24.47
N PRO A 70 -6.82 21.10 -24.19
CA PRO A 70 -5.44 20.63 -24.29
C PRO A 70 -5.23 19.34 -23.48
N ILE A 71 -4.66 18.31 -24.09
CA ILE A 71 -4.54 16.95 -23.54
C ILE A 71 -3.91 16.96 -22.13
N LEU A 72 -2.88 17.78 -21.95
CA LEU A 72 -2.09 17.87 -20.72
C LEU A 72 -2.55 19.00 -19.77
N LYS A 73 -3.74 19.58 -19.99
CA LYS A 73 -4.27 20.64 -19.12
C LYS A 73 -4.46 20.09 -17.70
N GLU A 74 -3.97 20.82 -16.70
CA GLU A 74 -4.09 20.47 -15.27
C GLU A 74 -3.38 19.15 -14.87
N VAL A 75 -2.51 18.62 -15.74
CA VAL A 75 -1.66 17.47 -15.40
C VAL A 75 -0.43 17.94 -14.64
N ASP A 76 -0.12 17.26 -13.54
CA ASP A 76 1.06 17.55 -12.72
C ASP A 76 2.35 17.02 -13.38
N MET A 77 2.95 17.84 -14.24
CA MET A 77 4.23 17.55 -14.91
C MET A 77 5.44 17.56 -13.95
N SER A 78 5.27 17.94 -12.68
CA SER A 78 6.35 17.81 -11.68
C SER A 78 6.57 16.35 -11.28
N LYS A 79 5.49 15.55 -11.26
CA LYS A 79 5.51 14.13 -10.90
C LYS A 79 5.70 13.21 -12.10
N TYR A 80 5.18 13.63 -13.26
CA TYR A 80 5.09 12.77 -14.44
C TYR A 80 5.86 13.35 -15.64
N GLU A 81 6.42 12.47 -16.45
CA GLU A 81 6.78 12.74 -17.83
C GLU A 81 5.77 12.04 -18.74
N ILE A 82 5.12 12.78 -19.64
CA ILE A 82 4.04 12.25 -20.47
C ILE A 82 4.40 12.41 -21.93
N LYS A 83 4.33 11.31 -22.68
CA LYS A 83 4.52 11.27 -24.13
C LYS A 83 3.20 10.94 -24.79
N VAL A 84 2.77 11.81 -25.70
CA VAL A 84 1.55 11.62 -26.48
C VAL A 84 1.95 11.34 -27.92
N SER A 85 1.44 10.26 -28.49
CA SER A 85 1.62 9.89 -29.89
C SER A 85 0.27 9.84 -30.59
N ASP A 86 0.15 10.54 -31.71
CA ASP A 86 -1.05 10.55 -32.54
C ASP A 86 -1.01 9.37 -33.52
N LEU A 87 -2.00 8.49 -33.45
CA LEU A 87 -2.15 7.30 -34.30
C LEU A 87 -3.35 7.42 -35.26
N GLY A 88 -3.79 8.64 -35.58
CA GLY A 88 -4.91 8.89 -36.47
C GLY A 88 -6.23 9.04 -35.71
N GLU A 89 -6.93 7.94 -35.45
CA GLU A 89 -8.20 7.93 -34.68
C GLU A 89 -7.99 7.85 -33.17
N LEU A 90 -6.78 7.47 -32.74
CA LEU A 90 -6.42 7.24 -31.33
C LEU A 90 -5.22 8.10 -30.94
N TYR A 91 -5.18 8.51 -29.68
CA TYR A 91 -3.96 8.91 -29.00
C TYR A 91 -3.41 7.73 -28.20
N ASN A 92 -2.11 7.49 -28.34
CA ASN A 92 -1.33 6.67 -27.42
C ASN A 92 -0.67 7.60 -26.40
N ILE A 93 -0.91 7.35 -25.11
CA ILE A 93 -0.38 8.16 -24.03
C ILE A 93 0.46 7.28 -23.11
N LYS A 94 1.71 7.68 -22.94
CA LYS A 94 2.70 7.05 -22.06
C LYS A 94 3.02 7.97 -20.91
N ILE A 95 2.78 7.50 -19.68
CA ILE A 95 3.07 8.21 -18.44
C ILE A 95 4.25 7.51 -17.75
N PHE A 96 5.31 8.26 -17.51
CA PHE A 96 6.49 7.84 -16.75
C PHE A 96 6.49 8.58 -15.40
N LEU A 97 6.69 7.84 -14.31
CA LEU A 97 6.92 8.45 -12.99
C LEU A 97 8.38 8.90 -12.89
N LYS A 98 8.61 10.18 -12.59
CA LYS A 98 9.98 10.70 -12.45
C LYS A 98 10.75 10.06 -11.29
N ASP A 99 10.04 9.73 -10.20
CA ASP A 99 10.64 9.06 -9.04
C ASP A 99 11.00 7.59 -9.29
N ASN A 100 10.45 6.98 -10.35
CA ASN A 100 10.68 5.58 -10.67
C ASN A 100 10.47 5.32 -12.17
N MET A 101 11.49 5.69 -12.95
CA MET A 101 11.48 5.70 -14.42
C MET A 101 11.27 4.31 -15.07
N GLU A 102 11.37 3.22 -14.31
CA GLU A 102 11.06 1.87 -14.79
C GLU A 102 9.56 1.63 -14.95
N LYS A 103 8.71 2.37 -14.23
CA LYS A 103 7.25 2.19 -14.29
C LYS A 103 6.65 3.07 -15.39
N LEU A 104 6.28 2.42 -16.48
CA LEU A 104 5.54 2.98 -17.60
C LEU A 104 4.05 2.59 -17.52
N TYR A 105 3.17 3.57 -17.62
CA TYR A 105 1.73 3.36 -17.84
C TYR A 105 1.39 3.81 -19.25
N GLU A 106 0.86 2.89 -20.05
CA GLU A 106 0.50 3.13 -21.45
C GLU A 106 -0.99 2.87 -21.63
N PHE A 107 -1.69 3.83 -22.23
CA PHE A 107 -3.10 3.67 -22.56
C PHE A 107 -3.44 4.35 -23.88
N TYR A 108 -4.55 3.89 -24.46
CA TYR A 108 -5.09 4.41 -25.71
C TYR A 108 -6.42 5.11 -25.43
N VAL A 109 -6.63 6.25 -26.07
CA VAL A 109 -7.89 7.01 -26.02
C VAL A 109 -8.29 7.41 -27.42
N SER A 110 -9.57 7.23 -27.76
CA SER A 110 -10.16 7.78 -28.98
C SER A 110 -10.13 9.30 -28.94
N LYS A 111 -9.84 9.90 -30.08
CA LYS A 111 -10.12 11.32 -30.32
C LYS A 111 -11.61 11.62 -30.13
#